data_AF-A0A1V8RP67-F1
#
_entry.id   AF-A0A1V8RP67-F1
#
_cell.length_a   1.000
_cell.length_b   1.000
_cell.length_c   1.000
_cell.angle_alpha   90.00
_cell.angle_beta   90.00
_cell.angle_gamma   90.00
#
_symmetry.space_group_name_H-M   'P 1'
#
loop_
_entity.id
_entity.type
_entity.pdbx_description
1 polymer ?
#
loop_
_entity_poly.entity_id
_entity_poly.type
_entity_poly.pdbx_seq_one_letter_code
_entity_poly.pdbx_strand_id
1 'polypeptide(L)' 'MNIFTRILNKAFEPTVRLGNPLGVDSGPFLARMNTMSELRGGKGFRTPKTEPRTDSDGRTRGDRKRARRADLFQS' A
#
# COMPACT_ATOMS: atom_id res chain seq x y z
N MET A 1 11.75 28.72 -11.38
CA MET A 1 12.14 28.62 -9.95
C MET A 1 13.63 28.29 -9.90
N ASN A 2 14.41 29.07 -9.14
CA ASN A 2 15.88 28.93 -9.04
C ASN A 2 16.26 27.68 -8.22
N ILE A 3 17.42 27.07 -8.51
CA ILE A 3 17.99 25.95 -7.73
C ILE A 3 18.10 26.30 -6.23
N PHE A 4 18.52 27.52 -5.89
CA PHE A 4 18.66 27.97 -4.49
C PHE A 4 17.30 28.06 -3.79
N THR A 5 16.28 28.58 -4.48
CA THR A 5 14.91 28.59 -3.95
C THR A 5 14.35 27.18 -3.74
N ARG A 6 14.72 26.22 -4.61
CA ARG A 6 14.33 24.81 -4.44
C ARG A 6 14.99 24.16 -3.23
N ILE A 7 16.26 24.46 -2.99
CA ILE A 7 17.00 23.94 -1.83
C ILE A 7 16.42 24.50 -0.52
N LEU A 8 16.16 25.81 -0.47
CA LEU A 8 15.53 26.45 0.69
C LEU A 8 14.15 25.86 0.99
N ASN A 9 13.32 25.68 -0.04
CA ASN A 9 12.00 25.07 0.14
C ASN A 9 12.10 23.61 0.63
N LYS A 10 13.07 22.84 0.12
CA LYS A 10 13.30 21.46 0.58
C LYS A 10 13.78 21.39 2.03
N ALA A 11 14.57 22.36 2.48
CA ALA A 11 15.01 22.45 3.88
C ALA A 11 13.87 22.81 4.84
N PHE A 12 12.91 23.64 4.40
CA PHE A 12 11.73 24.01 5.18
C PHE A 12 10.61 22.97 5.15
N GLU A 13 10.54 22.12 4.12
CA GLU A 13 9.46 21.13 3.97
C GLU A 13 9.17 20.24 5.22
N PRO A 14 10.17 19.76 5.98
CA PRO A 14 9.93 18.93 7.16
C PRO A 14 9.27 19.67 8.32
N THR A 15 9.50 20.99 8.45
CA THR A 15 8.98 21.78 9.58
C THR A 15 7.49 22.08 9.44
N VAL A 16 6.96 22.02 8.22
CA VAL A 16 5.54 22.30 7.92
C VAL A 16 4.71 21.02 7.77
N ARG A 17 5.34 19.84 7.69
CA ARG A 17 4.64 18.56 7.51
C ARG A 17 4.09 18.02 8.83
N LEU A 18 2.79 18.23 9.05
CA LEU A 18 2.04 17.58 10.10
C LEU A 18 2.05 16.05 9.91
N GLY A 19 2.36 15.31 10.98
CA GLY A 19 2.36 13.84 11.00
C GLY A 19 3.73 13.15 10.93
N ASN A 20 4.80 13.87 10.57
CA ASN A 20 6.16 13.34 10.69
C ASN A 20 7.20 14.44 11.00
N PRO A 21 7.14 15.05 12.19
CA PRO A 21 7.95 16.22 12.55
C PRO A 21 9.46 15.93 12.59
N LEU A 22 9.85 14.66 12.74
CA LEU A 22 11.25 14.22 12.78
C LEU A 22 11.81 13.89 11.38
N GLY A 23 11.00 13.99 10.33
CA GLY A 23 11.42 13.78 8.95
C GLY A 23 11.36 12.32 8.46
N VAL A 24 11.46 12.17 7.15
CA VAL A 24 11.62 10.87 6.46
C VAL A 24 12.93 10.26 6.95
N ASP A 25 12.94 8.94 7.18
CA ASP A 25 14.07 8.17 7.77
C ASP A 25 14.28 8.33 9.29
N SER A 26 13.44 9.10 9.98
CA SER A 26 13.42 9.06 11.44
C SER A 26 13.00 7.68 11.97
N GLY A 27 13.55 7.28 13.13
CA GLY A 27 13.20 6.01 13.78
C GLY A 27 11.68 5.79 13.91
N PRO A 28 10.89 6.78 14.37
CA PRO A 28 9.43 6.66 14.43
C PRO A 28 8.75 6.53 13.06
N PHE A 29 9.28 7.16 12.00
CA PHE A 29 8.78 7.00 10.64
C PHE A 29 9.01 5.58 10.12
N LEU A 30 10.22 5.04 10.31
CA LEU A 30 10.58 3.69 9.91
C LEU A 30 9.76 2.64 10.69
N ALA A 31 9.55 2.85 11.98
CA ALA A 31 8.70 1.98 12.80
C ALA A 31 7.26 1.93 12.26
N ARG A 32 6.65 3.08 11.93
CA ARG A 32 5.30 3.13 11.32
C ARG A 32 5.24 2.46 9.95
N MET A 33 6.28 2.62 9.13
CA MET A 33 6.37 1.96 7.83
C MET A 33 6.47 0.44 7.97
N ASN A 34 7.28 -0.04 8.91
CA ASN A 34 7.45 -1.46 9.17
C ASN A 34 6.16 -2.10 9.68
N THR A 35 5.48 -1.48 10.66
CA THR A 35 4.21 -2.00 11.17
C THR A 35 3.13 -2.05 10.09
N MET A 36 3.04 -1.04 9.23
CA MET A 36 2.10 -1.05 8.10
C MET A 36 2.45 -2.11 7.04
N SER A 37 3.74 -2.42 6.86
CA SER A 37 4.20 -3.50 5.99
C SER A 37 3.82 -4.88 6.56
N GLU A 38 4.06 -5.10 7.85
CA GLU A 38 3.74 -6.33 8.57
C GLU A 38 2.23 -6.62 8.57
N LEU A 39 1.40 -5.60 8.85
CA LEU A 39 -0.06 -5.71 8.80
C LEU A 39 -0.58 -6.17 7.42
N ARG A 40 0.15 -5.90 6.34
CA ARG A 40 -0.17 -6.37 4.99
C ARG A 40 0.52 -7.68 4.60
N GLY A 41 1.23 -8.33 5.53
CA GLY A 41 2.00 -9.54 5.28
C GLY A 41 3.17 -9.31 4.32
N GLY A 42 3.82 -8.14 4.41
CA GLY A 42 5.00 -7.77 3.60
C GLY A 42 4.70 -7.40 2.15
N LYS A 43 3.43 -7.28 1.76
CA LYS A 43 3.04 -7.02 0.36
C LYS A 43 2.87 -5.54 -0.01
N GLY A 44 3.24 -4.62 0.90
CA GLY A 44 3.17 -3.17 0.70
C GLY A 44 1.76 -2.64 0.40
N PHE A 45 1.62 -1.31 0.37
CA PHE A 45 0.36 -0.69 -0.04
C PHE A 45 0.19 -0.79 -1.57
N ARG A 46 -0.43 -1.86 -2.03
CA ARG A 46 -0.83 -2.04 -3.42
C ARG A 46 -2.25 -1.50 -3.65
N THR A 47 -2.41 -0.67 -4.67
CA THR A 47 -3.71 -0.35 -5.28
C THR A 47 -4.27 -1.60 -5.94
N PRO A 48 -5.48 -2.06 -5.57
CA PRO A 48 -6.13 -3.15 -6.29
C PRO A 48 -6.36 -2.71 -7.74
N LYS A 49 -6.36 -3.68 -8.68
CA LYS A 49 -6.79 -3.41 -10.05
C LYS A 49 -8.29 -3.04 -10.04
N THR A 50 -8.70 -2.14 -10.94
CA THR A 50 -10.11 -1.74 -11.11
C THR A 50 -11.02 -2.96 -11.28
N GLU A 51 -10.54 -3.95 -12.03
CA GLU A 51 -11.23 -5.21 -12.22
C GLU A 51 -10.35 -6.40 -11.80
N PRO A 52 -10.94 -7.44 -11.19
CA PRO A 52 -10.23 -8.68 -10.89
C PRO A 52 -9.81 -9.37 -12.20
N ARG A 53 -8.61 -9.94 -12.19
CA ARG A 53 -8.14 -10.76 -13.32
C ARG A 53 -9.08 -11.95 -13.52
N THR A 54 -9.53 -12.13 -14.75
CA THR A 54 -10.17 -13.34 -15.26
C THR A 54 -9.10 -14.29 -15.83
N ASP A 55 -9.26 -15.59 -15.59
CA ASP A 55 -8.42 -16.62 -16.22
C ASP A 55 -9.07 -17.12 -17.53
N SER A 56 -8.46 -18.10 -18.21
CA SER A 56 -8.93 -18.66 -19.50
C SER A 56 -10.40 -19.07 -19.50
N ASP A 57 -10.90 -19.48 -18.34
CA ASP A 57 -12.25 -20.02 -18.16
C ASP A 57 -13.29 -18.90 -17.93
N GLY A 58 -12.91 -17.63 -18.13
CA GLY A 58 -13.75 -16.46 -17.91
C GLY A 58 -14.07 -16.17 -16.43
N ARG A 59 -13.57 -16.99 -15.50
CA ARG A 59 -13.83 -16.87 -14.06
C ARG A 59 -12.71 -16.15 -13.33
N THR A 60 -13.05 -15.35 -12.34
CA THR A 60 -12.05 -14.79 -11.41
C THR A 60 -11.61 -15.86 -10.39
N ARG A 61 -10.48 -15.61 -9.71
CA ARG A 61 -10.07 -16.44 -8.56
C ARG A 61 -11.16 -16.51 -7.48
N GLY A 62 -11.90 -15.42 -7.28
CA GLY A 62 -12.98 -15.34 -6.30
C GLY A 62 -14.14 -16.27 -6.65
N ASP A 63 -14.50 -16.35 -7.92
CA ASP A 63 -15.56 -17.24 -8.42
C ASP A 63 -15.18 -18.70 -8.21
N ARG A 64 -13.94 -19.07 -8.55
CA ARG A 64 -13.42 -20.43 -8.33
C ARG A 64 -13.41 -20.83 -6.86
N LYS A 65 -13.17 -19.88 -5.94
CA LYS A 65 -13.20 -20.13 -4.49
C LYS A 65 -14.63 -20.27 -3.98
N ARG A 66 -15.58 -19.50 -4.52
CA ARG A 66 -17.01 -19.60 -4.18
C ARG A 66 -17.63 -20.89 -4.67
N ALA A 67 -17.36 -21.29 -5.92
CA ALA A 67 -17.80 -22.57 -6.47
C ALA A 67 -17.34 -23.74 -5.61
N ARG A 68 -16.03 -23.83 -5.32
CA ARG A 68 -15.48 -24.88 -4.44
C ARG A 68 -16.10 -24.94 -3.05
N ARG A 69 -16.50 -23.80 -2.49
CA ARG A 69 -17.19 -23.76 -1.20
C ARG A 69 -18.62 -24.27 -1.33
N ALA A 70 -19.34 -23.85 -2.37
CA ALA A 70 -20.68 -24.33 -2.64
C ALA A 70 -20.71 -25.86 -2.82
N ASP A 71 -19.76 -26.40 -3.59
CA ASP A 71 -19.63 -27.86 -3.80
C ASP A 71 -19.41 -28.59 -2.47
N LEU A 72 -18.56 -28.04 -1.59
CA LEU A 72 -18.26 -28.62 -0.27
C LEU A 72 -19.46 -28.60 0.70
N PHE A 73 -20.41 -27.68 0.53
CA PHE A 73 -21.64 -27.62 1.34
C PHE A 73 -22.77 -28.48 0.76
N GLN A 74 -22.63 -28.98 -0.48
CA GLN A 74 -23.61 -29.84 -1.14
C GLN A 74 -23.28 -31.34 -1.02
N SER A 75 -22.05 -31.69 -0.64
CA SER A 75 -21.62 -33.06 -0.29
C SER A 75 -21.89 -33.40 1.17
#